data_AF-A0A2T2SY32-F1
#
_entry.id   AF-A0A2T2SY32-F1
#
_cell.length_a   1.000
_cell.length_b   1.000
_cell.length_c   1.000
_cell.angle_alpha   90.00
_cell.angle_beta   90.00
_cell.angle_gamma   90.00
#
_symmetry.space_group_name_H-M   'P 1'
#
loop_
_entity.id
_entity.type
_entity.pdbx_description
1 polymer ?
#
loop_
_entity_poly.entity_id
_entity_poly.type
_entity_poly.pdbx_seq_one_letter_code
_entity_poly.pdbx_strand_id
1 'polypeptide(L)'
;MPDRYRCRVENTTVRPERRDTLEDLVLKMFERRHHHLIAGREKQWLTVELIQSLREASQVYRDELSTETEGPLPFALGYFRLRDDTLELVSDEVPANVDPKRFVQFLSEFLQPGARLWFAGDDGEEGWVVRGVGEVAALPAASGAPDDQTPDDESAEAKT
;
A
#
# COMPACT_ATOMS: atom_id res chain seq x y z
N MET A 1 -11.70 11.00 8.27
CA MET A 1 -10.97 10.04 7.41
C MET A 1 -11.62 10.09 6.06
N PRO A 2 -10.82 10.23 4.99
CA PRO A 2 -11.34 10.24 3.63
C PRO A 2 -11.94 8.86 3.31
N ASP A 3 -12.85 8.78 2.35
CA ASP A 3 -13.38 7.50 1.86
C ASP A 3 -12.38 6.77 0.95
N ARG A 4 -11.47 7.52 0.33
CA ARG A 4 -10.44 7.03 -0.60
C ARG A 4 -9.13 7.81 -0.41
N TYR A 5 -8.01 7.15 -0.67
CA TYR A 5 -6.71 7.79 -0.82
C TYR A 5 -6.30 7.81 -2.28
N ARG A 6 -5.73 8.91 -2.76
CA ARG A 6 -4.91 8.86 -3.97
C ARG A 6 -3.64 8.09 -3.64
N CYS A 7 -3.33 7.06 -4.41
CA CYS A 7 -2.22 6.16 -4.12
C CYS A 7 -1.17 6.24 -5.22
N ARG A 8 0.10 6.26 -4.82
CA ARG A 8 1.25 6.15 -5.72
C ARG A 8 2.18 5.09 -5.18
N VAL A 9 2.80 4.33 -6.07
CA VAL A 9 3.73 3.26 -5.69
C VAL A 9 5.00 3.30 -6.52
N GLU A 10 6.12 2.93 -5.91
CA GLU A 10 7.43 2.81 -6.57
C GLU A 10 8.19 1.60 -6.03
N ASN A 11 9.03 0.98 -6.87
CA ASN A 11 9.90 -0.15 -6.52
C ASN A 11 9.15 -1.34 -5.89
N THR A 12 7.92 -1.60 -6.33
CA THR A 12 7.03 -2.65 -5.80
C THR A 12 7.29 -4.02 -6.41
N THR A 13 8.56 -4.40 -6.52
CA THR A 13 8.95 -5.76 -6.92
C THR A 13 8.52 -6.76 -5.86
N VAL A 14 7.91 -7.85 -6.29
CA VAL A 14 7.39 -8.92 -5.43
C VAL A 14 8.50 -9.93 -5.14
N ARG A 15 8.47 -10.50 -3.94
CA ARG A 15 9.31 -11.63 -3.57
C ARG A 15 8.91 -12.86 -4.38
N PRO A 16 9.83 -13.49 -5.13
CA PRO A 16 9.49 -14.61 -6.02
C PRO A 16 8.72 -15.73 -5.31
N GLU A 17 9.11 -16.06 -4.08
CA GLU A 17 8.47 -17.09 -3.27
C GLU A 17 7.07 -16.74 -2.76
N ARG A 18 6.64 -15.47 -2.88
CA ARG A 18 5.33 -14.97 -2.46
C ARG A 18 4.43 -14.55 -3.61
N ARG A 19 4.91 -14.68 -4.85
CA ARG A 19 4.24 -14.20 -6.06
C ARG A 19 2.83 -14.75 -6.20
N ASP A 20 2.70 -16.07 -6.24
CA ASP A 20 1.40 -16.74 -6.47
C ASP A 20 0.41 -16.45 -5.33
N THR A 21 0.90 -16.45 -4.08
CA THR A 21 0.08 -16.08 -2.92
C THR A 21 -0.45 -14.65 -3.01
N LEU A 22 0.38 -13.69 -3.43
CA LEU A 22 -0.06 -12.31 -3.62
C LEU A 22 -1.08 -12.18 -4.76
N GLU A 23 -0.86 -12.88 -5.86
CA GLU A 23 -1.77 -12.90 -7.02
C GLU A 23 -3.17 -13.41 -6.61
N ASP A 24 -3.24 -14.52 -5.88
CA ASP A 24 -4.48 -15.06 -5.33
C ASP A 24 -5.19 -14.09 -4.39
N LEU A 25 -4.43 -13.40 -3.53
CA LEU A 25 -4.97 -12.42 -2.60
C LEU A 25 -5.51 -11.18 -3.32
N VAL A 26 -4.80 -10.69 -4.35
CA VAL A 26 -5.27 -9.59 -5.20
C VAL A 26 -6.61 -9.93 -5.83
N LEU A 27 -6.71 -11.12 -6.45
CA LEU A 27 -7.95 -11.60 -7.06
C LEU A 27 -9.08 -11.71 -6.03
N LYS A 28 -8.81 -12.35 -4.89
CA LYS A 28 -9.78 -12.51 -3.80
C LYS A 28 -10.29 -11.16 -3.27
N MET A 29 -9.40 -10.19 -3.06
CA MET A 29 -9.79 -8.85 -2.58
C MET A 29 -10.57 -8.08 -3.65
N PHE A 30 -10.23 -8.23 -4.93
CA PHE A 30 -10.98 -7.64 -6.03
C PHE A 30 -12.41 -8.19 -6.12
N GLU A 31 -12.58 -9.51 -6.08
CA GLU A 31 -13.90 -10.17 -6.13
C GLU A 31 -14.78 -9.78 -4.94
N ARG A 32 -14.18 -9.55 -3.78
CA ARG A 32 -14.88 -9.25 -2.53
C ARG A 32 -14.99 -7.76 -2.21
N ARG A 33 -14.58 -6.86 -3.12
CA ARG A 33 -14.62 -5.39 -2.90
C ARG A 33 -16.00 -4.82 -2.54
N HIS A 34 -17.07 -5.54 -2.90
CA HIS A 34 -18.46 -5.18 -2.59
C HIS A 34 -18.94 -5.68 -1.23
N HIS A 35 -18.06 -6.25 -0.39
CA HIS A 35 -18.38 -6.77 0.95
C HIS A 35 -19.14 -5.77 1.85
N HIS A 36 -18.90 -4.47 1.67
CA HIS A 36 -19.59 -3.42 2.42
C HIS A 36 -21.10 -3.37 2.12
N LEU A 37 -21.55 -3.84 0.96
CA LEU A 37 -22.96 -3.89 0.56
C LEU A 37 -23.73 -5.06 1.20
N ILE A 38 -23.02 -6.02 1.79
CA ILE A 38 -23.61 -7.16 2.49
C ILE A 38 -23.93 -6.74 3.93
N ALA A 39 -25.08 -7.18 4.45
CA ALA A 39 -25.55 -6.89 5.80
C ALA A 39 -25.94 -8.15 6.56
N GLY A 40 -26.07 -8.04 7.89
CA GLY A 40 -26.55 -9.14 8.74
C GLY A 40 -25.52 -10.26 8.98
N ARG A 41 -26.03 -11.44 9.35
CA ARG A 41 -25.21 -12.60 9.78
C ARG A 41 -24.29 -13.14 8.69
N GLU A 42 -24.71 -13.05 7.43
CA GLU A 42 -23.90 -13.46 6.28
C GLU A 42 -22.61 -12.65 6.19
N LYS A 43 -22.68 -11.32 6.41
CA LYS A 43 -21.50 -10.45 6.45
C LYS A 43 -20.51 -10.89 7.52
N GLN A 44 -20.99 -11.26 8.70
CA GLN A 44 -20.14 -11.68 9.81
C GLN A 44 -19.38 -12.96 9.46
N TRP A 45 -20.08 -13.96 8.91
CA TRP A 45 -19.46 -15.21 8.49
C TRP A 45 -18.43 -15.00 7.37
N LEU A 46 -18.77 -14.24 6.32
CA LEU A 46 -17.83 -13.90 5.24
C LEU A 46 -16.62 -13.10 5.74
N THR A 47 -16.82 -12.23 6.74
CA THR A 47 -15.71 -11.47 7.35
C THR A 47 -14.72 -12.42 8.02
N VAL A 48 -15.21 -13.37 8.83
CA VAL A 48 -14.35 -14.35 9.50
C VAL A 48 -13.63 -15.23 8.46
N GLU A 49 -14.31 -15.66 7.40
CA GLU A 49 -13.69 -16.44 6.32
C GLU A 49 -12.55 -15.67 5.63
N LEU A 50 -12.75 -14.38 5.35
CA LEU A 50 -11.71 -13.54 4.76
C LEU A 50 -10.53 -13.31 5.72
N ILE A 51 -10.80 -13.12 7.01
CA ILE A 51 -9.76 -13.00 8.02
C ILE A 51 -8.93 -14.28 8.09
N GLN A 52 -9.56 -15.45 8.12
CA GLN A 52 -8.85 -16.73 8.14
C GLN A 52 -8.02 -16.94 6.88
N SER A 53 -8.58 -16.65 5.70
CA SER A 53 -7.82 -16.65 4.44
C SER A 53 -6.58 -15.75 4.48
N LEU A 54 -6.69 -14.54 5.04
CA LEU A 54 -5.56 -13.61 5.16
C LEU A 54 -4.53 -14.10 6.18
N ARG A 55 -4.98 -14.65 7.31
CA ARG A 55 -4.11 -15.25 8.34
C ARG A 55 -3.36 -16.45 7.80
N GLU A 56 -3.97 -17.27 6.96
CA GLU A 56 -3.30 -18.40 6.29
C GLU A 56 -2.22 -17.93 5.33
N ALA A 57 -2.52 -16.89 4.54
CA ALA A 57 -1.64 -16.41 3.48
C ALA A 57 -0.52 -15.48 3.97
N SER A 58 -0.69 -14.79 5.09
CA SER A 58 0.28 -13.82 5.63
C SER A 58 0.51 -14.02 7.12
N GLN A 59 1.77 -14.23 7.47
CA GLN A 59 2.19 -14.30 8.86
C GLN A 59 2.15 -12.92 9.53
N VAL A 60 2.54 -11.85 8.84
CA VAL A 60 2.45 -10.48 9.37
C VAL A 60 1.00 -10.15 9.70
N TYR A 61 0.06 -10.50 8.84
CA TYR A 61 -1.36 -10.30 9.11
C TYR A 61 -1.83 -11.08 10.34
N ARG A 62 -1.41 -12.35 10.43
CA ARG A 62 -1.80 -13.26 11.51
C ARG A 62 -1.31 -12.80 12.88
N ASP A 63 -0.07 -12.34 12.94
CA ASP A 63 0.62 -12.11 14.21
C ASP A 63 0.46 -10.66 14.68
N GLU A 64 0.43 -9.70 13.74
CA GLU A 64 0.48 -8.26 14.08
C GLU A 64 -0.82 -7.50 13.82
N LEU A 65 -1.63 -7.94 12.85
CA LEU A 65 -2.75 -7.12 12.35
C LEU A 65 -4.14 -7.67 12.70
N SER A 66 -4.24 -8.94 13.09
CA SER A 66 -5.51 -9.61 13.30
C SER A 66 -5.53 -10.47 14.56
N THR A 67 -6.73 -10.70 15.08
CA THR A 67 -7.03 -11.84 15.93
C THR A 67 -7.59 -12.98 15.07
N GLU A 68 -8.05 -14.05 15.70
CA GLU A 68 -8.70 -15.15 15.00
C GLU A 68 -9.99 -14.73 14.27
N THR A 69 -10.70 -13.71 14.73
CA THR A 69 -12.02 -13.35 14.17
C THR A 69 -12.16 -11.88 13.80
N GLU A 70 -11.14 -11.07 14.09
CA GLU A 70 -11.16 -9.63 13.82
C GLU A 70 -9.85 -9.20 13.16
N GLY A 71 -9.92 -8.21 12.27
CA GLY A 71 -8.75 -7.67 11.59
C GLY A 71 -9.14 -6.71 10.47
N PRO A 72 -8.21 -5.84 10.02
CA PRO A 72 -8.46 -4.99 8.87
C PRO A 72 -8.58 -5.86 7.62
N LEU A 73 -9.58 -5.62 6.77
CA LEU A 73 -9.70 -6.31 5.49
C LEU A 73 -9.04 -5.44 4.42
N PRO A 74 -7.89 -5.80 3.82
CA PRO A 74 -7.14 -4.93 2.93
C PRO A 74 -7.74 -4.87 1.51
N PHE A 75 -9.01 -4.46 1.37
CA PHE A 75 -9.67 -4.34 0.06
C PHE A 75 -8.98 -3.39 -0.93
N ALA A 76 -8.13 -2.48 -0.44
CA ALA A 76 -7.22 -1.70 -1.28
C ALA A 76 -6.36 -2.58 -2.20
N LEU A 77 -6.00 -3.80 -1.76
CA LEU A 77 -5.25 -4.77 -2.57
C LEU A 77 -5.97 -5.14 -3.88
N GLY A 78 -7.31 -5.14 -3.88
CA GLY A 78 -8.11 -5.40 -5.08
C GLY A 78 -7.99 -4.32 -6.17
N TYR A 79 -7.30 -3.22 -5.91
CA TYR A 79 -6.99 -2.15 -6.87
C TYR A 79 -5.56 -2.23 -7.39
N PHE A 80 -4.86 -3.32 -7.12
CA PHE A 80 -3.58 -3.64 -7.70
C PHE A 80 -3.72 -4.77 -8.71
N ARG A 81 -2.70 -4.93 -9.56
CA ARG A 81 -2.51 -6.11 -10.38
C ARG A 81 -1.06 -6.54 -10.29
N LEU A 82 -0.83 -7.83 -10.44
CA LEU A 82 0.51 -8.34 -10.69
C LEU A 82 0.80 -8.31 -12.18
N ARG A 83 1.92 -7.71 -12.55
CA ARG A 83 2.45 -7.76 -13.92
C ARG A 83 3.92 -8.16 -13.84
N ASP A 84 4.24 -9.30 -14.46
CA ASP A 84 5.53 -9.95 -14.32
C ASP A 84 5.84 -10.20 -12.82
N ASP A 85 6.78 -9.45 -12.26
CA ASP A 85 7.18 -9.48 -10.84
C ASP A 85 6.91 -8.16 -10.12
N THR A 86 6.11 -7.25 -10.71
CA THR A 86 5.81 -5.93 -10.15
C THR A 86 4.34 -5.83 -9.77
N LEU A 87 4.09 -5.33 -8.56
CA LEU A 87 2.75 -4.98 -8.11
C LEU A 87 2.41 -3.57 -8.60
N GLU A 88 1.53 -3.47 -9.58
CA GLU A 88 1.11 -2.21 -10.20
C GLU A 88 -0.26 -1.78 -9.67
N LEU A 89 -0.46 -0.47 -9.52
CA LEU A 89 -1.75 0.10 -9.21
C LEU A 89 -2.59 0.25 -10.49
N VAL A 90 -3.86 -0.17 -10.47
CA VAL A 90 -4.76 -0.09 -11.66
C VAL A 90 -5.70 1.11 -11.63
N SER A 91 -5.69 1.88 -10.55
CA SER A 91 -6.56 3.04 -10.31
C SER A 91 -5.80 4.04 -9.44
N ASP A 92 -5.84 5.33 -9.79
CA ASP A 92 -5.13 6.36 -9.03
C ASP A 92 -5.61 6.51 -7.57
N GLU A 93 -6.74 5.88 -7.23
CA GLU A 93 -7.31 5.87 -5.88
C GLU A 93 -7.61 4.47 -5.36
N VAL A 94 -7.42 4.29 -4.06
CA VAL A 94 -7.76 3.08 -3.30
C VAL A 94 -8.71 3.41 -2.13
N PRO A 95 -9.57 2.48 -1.70
CA PRO A 95 -10.41 2.69 -0.51
C PRO A 95 -9.56 2.93 0.74
N ALA A 96 -10.02 3.84 1.60
CA ALA A 96 -9.39 4.17 2.88
C ALA A 96 -9.88 3.24 4.02
N ASN A 97 -10.04 1.96 3.73
CA ASN A 97 -10.63 0.98 4.65
C ASN A 97 -9.61 0.36 5.61
N VAL A 98 -8.32 0.60 5.39
CA VAL A 98 -7.22 0.22 6.28
C VAL A 98 -6.29 1.41 6.41
N ASP A 99 -5.81 1.64 7.63
CA ASP A 99 -4.74 2.59 7.91
C ASP A 99 -3.53 2.36 6.98
N PRO A 100 -2.99 3.40 6.30
CA PRO A 100 -1.93 3.22 5.33
C PRO A 100 -0.68 2.52 5.87
N LYS A 101 -0.25 2.83 7.10
CA LYS A 101 0.90 2.14 7.72
C LYS A 101 0.62 0.64 7.85
N ARG A 102 -0.56 0.26 8.36
CA ARG A 102 -0.94 -1.16 8.49
C ARG A 102 -1.04 -1.86 7.14
N PHE A 103 -1.54 -1.17 6.12
CA PHE A 103 -1.59 -1.73 4.77
C PHE A 103 -0.20 -1.98 4.18
N VAL A 104 0.74 -1.03 4.33
CA VAL A 104 2.14 -1.24 3.89
C VAL A 104 2.84 -2.29 4.74
N GLN A 105 2.55 -2.36 6.05
CA GLN A 105 3.07 -3.42 6.92
C GLN A 105 2.61 -4.80 6.44
N PHE A 106 1.35 -4.97 6.05
CA PHE A 106 0.87 -6.19 5.40
C PHE A 106 1.62 -6.49 4.09
N LEU A 107 1.75 -5.51 3.20
CA LEU A 107 2.43 -5.69 1.91
C LEU A 107 3.92 -6.00 2.04
N SER A 108 4.56 -5.63 3.16
CA SER A 108 5.99 -5.86 3.39
C SER A 108 6.40 -7.35 3.38
N GLU A 109 5.45 -8.27 3.65
CA GLU A 109 5.68 -9.71 3.54
C GLU A 109 5.84 -10.15 2.09
N PHE A 110 5.20 -9.46 1.15
CA PHE A 110 5.19 -9.82 -0.27
C PHE A 110 6.17 -9.00 -1.09
N LEU A 111 6.49 -7.77 -0.68
CA LEU A 111 7.34 -6.86 -1.44
C LEU A 111 8.81 -6.94 -1.02
N GLN A 112 9.70 -6.71 -1.99
CA GLN A 112 11.12 -6.54 -1.74
C GLN A 112 11.39 -5.27 -0.91
N PRO A 113 12.44 -5.26 -0.07
CA PRO A 113 12.88 -4.04 0.60
C PRO A 113 13.16 -2.91 -0.39
N GLY A 114 12.76 -1.69 -0.03
CA GLY A 114 12.86 -0.52 -0.89
C GLY A 114 11.57 -0.16 -1.64
N ALA A 115 10.55 -1.02 -1.61
CA ALA A 115 9.20 -0.67 -2.08
C ALA A 115 8.64 0.52 -1.30
N ARG A 116 8.02 1.46 -2.02
CA ARG A 116 7.49 2.72 -1.47
C ARG A 116 6.05 2.91 -1.90
N LEU A 117 5.23 3.37 -0.95
CA LEU A 117 3.84 3.69 -1.20
C LEU A 117 3.51 5.04 -0.55
N TRP A 118 2.77 5.87 -1.27
CA TRP A 118 2.25 7.16 -0.80
C TRP A 118 0.73 7.15 -0.86
N PHE A 119 0.13 7.79 0.12
CA PHE A 119 -1.31 7.90 0.28
C PHE A 119 -1.63 9.37 0.57
N ALA A 120 -2.31 10.01 -0.36
CA ALA A 120 -2.79 11.39 -0.21
C ALA A 120 -4.28 11.38 0.11
N GLY A 121 -4.63 12.00 1.24
CA GLY A 121 -6.00 12.23 1.70
C GLY A 121 -6.23 13.69 2.05
N ASP A 122 -7.30 13.97 2.81
CA ASP A 122 -7.69 15.33 3.17
C ASP A 122 -6.66 16.05 4.06
N ASP A 123 -5.97 15.29 4.90
CA ASP A 123 -5.00 15.80 5.89
C ASP A 123 -3.57 15.92 5.34
N GLY A 124 -3.37 15.59 4.05
CA GLY A 124 -2.06 15.63 3.37
C GLY A 124 -1.64 14.29 2.77
N GLU A 125 -0.37 14.23 2.35
CA GLU A 125 0.26 13.01 1.84
C GLU A 125 1.17 12.39 2.91
N GLU A 126 1.01 11.10 3.14
CA GLU A 126 1.94 10.29 3.92
C GLU A 126 2.57 9.20 3.05
N GLY A 127 3.83 8.87 3.33
CA GLY A 127 4.59 7.87 2.58
C GLY A 127 5.25 6.85 3.50
N TRP A 128 5.37 5.62 3.02
CA TRP A 128 5.96 4.51 3.74
C TRP A 128 6.91 3.73 2.84
N VAL A 129 8.01 3.24 3.42
CA VAL A 129 8.97 2.37 2.74
C VAL A 129 9.13 1.04 3.48
N VAL A 130 9.13 -0.04 2.71
CA VAL A 130 9.41 -1.40 3.20
C VAL A 130 10.90 -1.55 3.48
N ARG A 131 11.25 -1.96 4.70
CA ARG A 131 12.64 -2.27 5.11
C ARG A 131 12.89 -3.77 5.23
N GLY A 132 11.86 -4.51 5.59
CA GLY A 132 11.89 -5.96 5.76
C GLY A 132 10.46 -6.49 5.95
N VAL A 133 10.33 -7.78 6.23
CA VAL A 133 9.02 -8.39 6.52
C VAL A 133 8.51 -7.86 7.86
N GLY A 134 7.33 -7.25 7.87
CA GLY A 134 6.73 -6.59 9.04
C GLY A 134 7.36 -5.22 9.38
N GLU A 135 8.44 -4.83 8.70
CA GLU A 135 9.23 -3.64 9.03
C GLU A 135 9.03 -2.54 7.99
N VAL A 136 8.41 -1.44 8.43
CA VAL A 136 8.14 -0.26 7.60
C VAL A 136 8.61 1.02 8.29
N ALA A 137 9.08 1.98 7.51
CA ALA A 137 9.47 3.29 7.99
C ALA A 137 8.70 4.39 7.27
N ALA A 138 8.38 5.46 7.98
CA ALA A 138 7.80 6.64 7.35
C ALA A 138 8.84 7.26 6.40
N LEU A 139 8.37 7.69 5.23
CA LEU A 139 9.12 8.55 4.34
C LEU A 139 8.96 9.99 4.82
N PRO A 140 10.00 10.83 4.65
CA PRO A 140 9.84 12.26 4.86
C PRO A 140 8.73 12.76 3.91
N ALA A 141 7.88 13.66 4.42
CA ALA A 141 6.93 14.36 3.57
C ALA A 141 7.69 14.97 2.40
N ALA A 142 7.17 14.81 1.17
CA ALA A 142 7.78 15.44 0.02
C ALA A 142 7.75 16.95 0.25
N SER A 143 8.89 17.53 0.61
CA SER A 143 9.07 18.98 0.58
C SER A 143 8.91 19.39 -0.89
N GLY A 144 7.74 19.89 -1.25
CA GLY A 144 7.49 20.42 -2.57
C GLY A 144 8.29 21.69 -2.79
N ALA A 145 9.41 21.60 -3.50
CA ALA A 145 9.84 22.52 -4.56
C ALA A 145 11.19 22.04 -5.12
N PRO A 146 11.42 22.11 -6.45
CA PRO A 146 12.78 22.05 -6.98
C PRO A 146 13.55 23.25 -6.43
N ASP A 147 14.75 23.01 -5.91
CA ASP A 147 15.75 24.06 -5.75
C ASP A 147 15.97 24.69 -7.12
N ASP A 148 15.38 25.87 -7.35
CA ASP A 148 15.82 26.79 -8.37
C ASP A 148 17.15 27.40 -7.90
N GLN A 149 18.20 26.57 -7.88
CA GLN A 149 19.57 27.05 -7.84
C GLN A 149 19.94 27.42 -9.26
N THR A 150 19.50 28.61 -9.69
CA THR A 150 20.23 29.35 -10.70
C THR A 150 21.52 29.84 -10.02
N PRO A 151 22.72 29.37 -10.42
CA PRO A 151 23.94 30.00 -9.95
C PRO A 151 24.08 31.31 -10.70
N ASP A 152 23.94 32.43 -10.00
CA ASP A 152 24.43 33.73 -10.46
C ASP A 152 25.96 33.65 -10.51
N ASP A 153 26.46 33.16 -11.64
CA ASP A 153 27.85 33.35 -12.07
C ASP A 153 27.93 34.73 -12.74
N GLU A 154 28.02 35.79 -11.93
CA GLU A 154 28.46 37.10 -12.42
C GLU A 154 29.89 37.37 -11.93
N SER A 155 30.84 36.66 -12.53
CA SER A 155 32.23 37.10 -12.62
C SER A 155 32.56 37.57 -14.04
N ALA A 156 32.67 38.89 -14.17
CA ALA A 156 33.63 39.65 -14.99
C ALA A 156 33.83 39.30 -16.48
N GLU A 157 33.62 40.31 -17.36
CA GLU A 157 34.60 40.88 -18.33
C GLU A 157 33.88 41.93 -19.22
N ALA A 158 34.15 43.23 -19.08
CA ALA A 158 35.24 44.04 -19.66
C ALA A 158 35.04 44.54 -21.12
N LYS A 159 35.48 45.81 -21.34
CA LYS A 159 35.66 46.60 -22.60
C LYS A 159 34.51 47.58 -22.92
N THR A 160 34.71 48.87 -23.20
CA THR A 160 35.86 49.66 -23.68
C THR A 160 35.77 51.08 -23.14
#